data_AF-A0A3E2YYZ7-F1
#
_entry.id   AF-A0A3E2YYZ7-F1
#
_cell.length_a   1.000
_cell.length_b   1.000
_cell.length_c   1.000
_cell.angle_alpha   90.00
_cell.angle_beta   90.00
_cell.angle_gamma   90.00
#
_symmetry.space_group_name_H-M   'P 1'
#
loop_
_entity.id
_entity.type
_entity.pdbx_description
1 polymer ?
#
loop_
_entity_poly.entity_id
_entity_poly.type
_entity_poly.pdbx_seq_one_letter_code
_entity_poly.pdbx_strand_id
1 'polypeptide(L)'
;MSTVHRRDAAGGPPGDEAGGGRYDDAYGLLRDERACIVTALRLGWWLADAYHHARTADLSTDERPAQPPAKLTNFTEMSGRRRLRMYLDGVDVALAQIAGLTRGGPAAPPAVAPSTGDTRAALSAGAGTLLLALDDLNVDVLRWAMAANHRVGLAYRLGRSLADTVRHGDADQVPWRFAGRQIEISRWLDELASVLPPYSATVVRRSLRAWADAVTRAGVGDPAEAGLGELARELRNQGDLWRSVLTGGLHPRDLLDEEDYAVVARNVIIRDRKLVAQAARGIFWPVLAPLVVVLLAVVGVSAAAAAGSPATRAAVALVGLGAGLTAIWRTVSGPALAVAGEVNRPLLEGELAVRMAARVTRPLATARATARSRRHGPGEVAGGSKYVAGLASADLP
;
A
#
# COMPACT_ATOMS: atom_id res chain seq x y z
N MET A 1 2.10 73.26 -34.61
CA MET A 1 2.46 72.02 -35.32
C MET A 1 1.72 70.89 -34.63
N SER A 2 0.52 70.54 -35.08
CA SER A 2 0.27 69.61 -36.21
C SER A 2 0.33 68.15 -35.71
N THR A 3 -0.79 67.65 -35.17
CA THR A 3 -1.75 66.75 -35.86
C THR A 3 -1.20 65.32 -36.03
N VAL A 4 -1.59 64.39 -35.15
CA VAL A 4 -2.83 63.58 -35.23
C VAL A 4 -2.78 62.55 -36.35
N HIS A 5 -2.77 61.26 -35.97
CA HIS A 5 -3.67 60.30 -36.58
C HIS A 5 -4.27 59.36 -35.53
N ARG A 6 -5.55 59.07 -35.71
CA ARG A 6 -6.41 58.30 -34.79
C ARG A 6 -6.99 57.11 -35.55
N ARG A 7 -7.01 55.92 -34.93
CA ARG A 7 -8.14 54.98 -35.09
C ARG A 7 -8.15 53.90 -34.02
N ASP A 8 -9.21 53.92 -33.23
CA ASP A 8 -9.69 52.83 -32.39
C ASP A 8 -10.43 51.78 -33.26
N ALA A 9 -10.50 50.52 -32.80
CA ALA A 9 -11.75 49.75 -32.62
C ALA A 9 -11.53 48.23 -32.48
N ALA A 10 -12.45 47.59 -31.76
CA ALA A 10 -12.59 46.14 -31.52
C ALA A 10 -11.45 45.45 -30.74
N GLY A 11 -11.72 44.50 -29.84
CA GLY A 11 -13.04 43.98 -29.45
C GLY A 11 -13.01 42.53 -28.96
N GLY A 12 -12.04 42.17 -28.12
CA GLY A 12 -11.99 40.84 -27.50
C GLY A 12 -12.85 40.78 -26.23
N PRO A 13 -13.52 39.65 -25.93
CA PRO A 13 -14.28 39.48 -24.70
C PRO A 13 -13.34 39.34 -23.48
N PRO A 14 -13.77 39.73 -22.27
CA PRO A 14 -13.10 39.30 -21.05
C PRO A 14 -13.28 37.79 -20.89
N GLY A 15 -12.20 37.02 -21.02
CA GLY A 15 -12.22 35.57 -20.80
C GLY A 15 -12.29 35.22 -19.31
N ASP A 16 -13.02 34.14 -18.98
CA ASP A 16 -13.24 33.69 -17.60
C ASP A 16 -11.98 33.12 -16.91
N GLU A 17 -11.11 33.99 -16.38
CA GLU A 17 -10.04 33.56 -15.45
C GLU A 17 -10.55 33.31 -14.01
N ALA A 18 -11.81 33.66 -13.72
CA ALA A 18 -12.42 33.52 -12.39
C ALA A 18 -12.66 32.06 -11.94
N GLY A 19 -12.50 31.07 -12.83
CA GLY A 19 -12.80 29.65 -12.54
C GLY A 19 -11.66 28.84 -11.92
N GLY A 20 -10.40 29.27 -12.05
CA GLY A 20 -9.23 28.43 -11.75
C GLY A 20 -8.97 28.20 -10.26
N GLY A 21 -8.87 29.28 -9.47
CA GLY A 21 -8.30 29.23 -8.12
C GLY A 21 -8.95 28.22 -7.16
N ARG A 22 -10.28 28.07 -7.20
CA ARG A 22 -11.02 27.18 -6.28
C ARG A 22 -10.66 25.70 -6.43
N TYR A 23 -10.16 25.26 -7.59
CA TYR A 23 -9.66 23.88 -7.76
C TYR A 23 -8.24 23.73 -7.20
N ASP A 24 -7.34 24.67 -7.48
CA ASP A 24 -5.96 24.63 -6.97
C ASP A 24 -5.93 24.78 -5.44
N ASP A 25 -6.78 25.62 -4.84
CA ASP A 25 -6.95 25.74 -3.38
C ASP A 25 -7.28 24.38 -2.73
N ALA A 26 -8.21 23.63 -3.32
CA ALA A 26 -8.63 22.33 -2.81
C ALA A 26 -7.53 21.26 -2.93
N TYR A 27 -6.76 21.28 -4.02
CA TYR A 27 -5.60 20.39 -4.18
C TYR A 27 -4.43 20.79 -3.25
N GLY A 28 -4.24 22.09 -2.99
CA GLY A 28 -3.28 22.59 -2.01
C GLY A 28 -3.60 22.11 -0.58
N LEU A 29 -4.84 22.34 -0.13
CA LEU A 29 -5.29 21.91 1.21
C LEU A 29 -5.15 20.38 1.41
N LEU A 30 -5.49 19.56 0.40
CA LEU A 30 -5.32 18.11 0.47
C LEU A 30 -3.83 17.68 0.46
N ARG A 31 -2.97 18.43 -0.22
CA ARG A 31 -1.51 18.20 -0.22
C ARG A 31 -0.90 18.52 1.14
N ASP A 32 -1.32 19.61 1.76
CA ASP A 32 -0.81 20.06 3.06
C ASP A 32 -1.35 19.21 4.21
N GLU A 33 -2.63 18.78 4.15
CA GLU A 33 -3.15 17.76 5.07
C GLU A 33 -2.34 16.46 4.94
N ARG A 34 -2.15 15.94 3.72
CA ARG A 34 -1.32 14.73 3.50
C ARG A 34 0.10 14.90 4.04
N ALA A 35 0.74 16.04 3.82
CA ALA A 35 2.08 16.32 4.34
C ALA A 35 2.08 16.27 5.88
N CYS A 36 1.09 16.90 6.51
CA CYS A 36 0.95 16.93 7.97
C CYS A 36 0.72 15.53 8.56
N ILE A 37 -0.11 14.72 7.92
CA ILE A 37 -0.39 13.32 8.30
C ILE A 37 0.86 12.45 8.15
N VAL A 38 1.61 12.58 7.05
CA VAL A 38 2.85 11.84 6.82
C VAL A 38 3.94 12.24 7.82
N THR A 39 4.08 13.52 8.15
CA THR A 39 5.04 13.99 9.16
C THR A 39 4.65 13.54 10.57
N ALA A 40 3.36 13.54 10.93
CA ALA A 40 2.89 13.00 12.22
C ALA A 40 3.14 11.49 12.36
N LEU A 41 2.95 10.72 11.28
CA LEU A 41 3.27 9.29 11.26
C LEU A 41 4.79 9.05 11.44
N ARG A 42 5.63 9.85 10.77
CA ARG A 42 7.10 9.82 10.95
C ARG A 42 7.51 10.20 12.38
N LEU A 43 6.90 11.22 12.97
CA LEU A 43 7.11 11.66 14.35
C LEU A 43 6.80 10.54 15.37
N GLY A 44 5.63 9.90 15.26
CA GLY A 44 5.28 8.77 16.13
C GLY A 44 6.25 7.60 16.00
N TRP A 45 6.71 7.31 14.78
CA TRP A 45 7.73 6.30 14.54
C TRP A 45 9.08 6.67 15.15
N TRP A 46 9.55 7.92 14.96
CA TRP A 46 10.84 8.39 15.49
C TRP A 46 10.86 8.44 17.01
N LEU A 47 9.79 8.85 17.68
CA LEU A 47 9.73 8.84 19.14
C LEU A 47 9.71 7.40 19.69
N ALA A 48 9.14 6.45 18.95
CA ALA A 48 9.24 5.02 19.27
C ALA A 48 10.63 4.42 18.99
N ASP A 49 11.34 4.86 17.93
CA ASP A 49 12.76 4.53 17.72
C ASP A 49 13.64 5.14 18.84
N ALA A 50 13.36 6.37 19.29
CA ALA A 50 14.06 7.05 20.39
C ALA A 50 13.87 6.33 21.74
N TYR A 51 12.63 6.03 22.13
CA TYR A 51 12.34 5.29 23.37
C TYR A 51 12.96 3.89 23.38
N HIS A 52 12.87 3.16 22.25
CA HIS A 52 13.49 1.84 22.15
C HIS A 52 15.02 1.93 22.25
N HIS A 53 15.64 2.88 21.53
CA HIS A 53 17.10 3.09 21.55
C HIS A 53 17.61 3.55 22.93
N ALA A 54 16.87 4.42 23.62
CA ALA A 54 17.20 4.84 24.99
C ALA A 54 17.13 3.69 26.02
N ARG A 55 16.37 2.63 25.71
CA ARG A 55 16.24 1.42 26.53
C ARG A 55 17.29 0.34 26.23
N THR A 56 17.92 0.35 25.05
CA THR A 56 18.77 -0.77 24.57
C THR A 56 20.20 -0.38 24.19
N ALA A 57 20.50 0.90 23.95
CA ALA A 57 21.85 1.36 23.66
C ALA A 57 22.60 1.74 24.94
N ASP A 58 23.92 1.55 24.96
CA ASP A 58 24.76 2.27 25.91
C ASP A 58 24.70 3.78 25.62
N LEU A 59 24.39 4.55 26.67
CA LEU A 59 24.35 6.02 26.65
C LEU A 59 25.42 6.64 27.56
N SER A 60 26.27 5.84 28.21
CA SER A 60 27.38 6.32 29.05
C SER A 60 28.50 6.91 28.18
N THR A 61 28.82 6.24 27.07
CA THR A 61 29.88 6.65 26.13
C THR A 61 29.42 7.75 25.17
N ASP A 62 29.99 8.93 25.34
CA ASP A 62 29.89 10.08 24.41
C ASP A 62 31.30 10.58 24.04
N GLU A 63 32.26 9.66 23.97
CA GLU A 63 33.65 9.96 23.63
C GLU A 63 33.74 10.53 22.21
N ARG A 64 34.07 11.82 22.15
CA ARG A 64 34.55 12.45 20.92
C ARG A 64 35.93 11.86 20.62
N PRO A 65 36.15 11.21 19.47
CA PRO A 65 37.43 10.59 19.17
C PRO A 65 38.55 11.63 19.19
N ALA A 66 39.67 11.28 19.85
CA ALA A 66 40.80 12.19 20.08
C ALA A 66 41.55 12.58 18.78
N GLN A 67 41.26 11.89 17.68
CA GLN A 67 41.76 12.19 16.33
C GLN A 67 40.57 12.28 15.36
N PRO A 68 40.67 13.07 14.27
CA PRO A 68 39.64 13.10 13.24
C PRO A 68 39.52 11.71 12.58
N PRO A 69 38.30 11.19 12.36
CA PRO A 69 38.12 9.88 11.74
C PRO A 69 38.53 9.94 10.26
N ALA A 70 39.15 8.86 9.76
CA ALA A 70 39.64 8.74 8.38
C ALA A 70 38.52 8.74 7.30
N LYS A 71 37.26 8.76 7.71
CA LYS A 71 36.06 8.88 6.87
C LYS A 71 34.94 9.56 7.65
N LEU A 72 33.90 10.04 6.95
CA LEU A 72 32.67 10.50 7.60
C LEU A 72 32.00 9.33 8.35
N THR A 73 31.59 9.57 9.59
CA THR A 73 30.94 8.57 10.45
C THR A 73 29.56 8.21 9.92
N ASN A 74 29.34 6.93 9.59
CA ASN A 74 28.03 6.45 9.15
C ASN A 74 27.01 6.40 10.31
N PHE A 75 25.72 6.36 9.99
CA PHE A 75 24.66 6.25 11.00
C PHE A 75 24.82 5.02 11.93
N THR A 76 25.33 3.91 11.39
CA THR A 76 25.66 2.68 12.15
C THR A 76 26.82 2.87 13.14
N GLU A 77 27.80 3.70 12.78
CA GLU A 77 29.02 4.00 13.54
C GLU A 77 28.81 5.12 14.59
N MET A 78 27.61 5.71 14.63
CA MET A 78 27.25 6.78 15.55
C MET A 78 27.04 6.27 16.99
N SER A 79 27.65 6.93 17.99
CA SER A 79 27.50 6.59 19.41
C SER A 79 26.04 6.64 19.88
N GLY A 80 25.71 5.87 20.92
CA GLY A 80 24.34 5.75 21.44
C GLY A 80 23.73 7.11 21.80
N ARG A 81 24.46 7.94 22.56
CA ARG A 81 23.98 9.27 22.94
C ARG A 81 23.81 10.21 21.74
N ARG A 82 24.69 10.14 20.73
CA ARG A 82 24.60 10.97 19.52
C ARG A 82 23.45 10.55 18.59
N ARG A 83 23.20 9.24 18.45
CA ARG A 83 22.03 8.72 17.72
C ARG A 83 20.72 9.12 18.40
N LEU A 84 20.68 9.11 19.73
CA LEU A 84 19.51 9.58 20.48
C LEU A 84 19.24 11.07 20.29
N ARG A 85 20.28 11.93 20.36
CA ARG A 85 20.14 13.36 20.03
C ARG A 85 19.54 13.56 18.63
N MET A 86 20.07 12.85 17.62
CA MET A 86 19.56 12.91 16.24
C MET A 86 18.06 12.54 16.12
N TYR A 87 17.55 11.60 16.92
CA TYR A 87 16.10 11.32 16.97
C TYR A 87 15.31 12.48 17.60
N LEU A 88 15.80 13.09 18.69
CA LEU A 88 15.16 14.25 19.33
C LEU A 88 15.16 15.49 18.42
N ASP A 89 16.24 15.70 17.68
CA ASP A 89 16.35 16.76 16.67
C ASP A 89 15.32 16.55 15.54
N GLY A 90 15.10 15.29 15.12
CA GLY A 90 14.02 14.93 14.18
C GLY A 90 12.62 15.13 14.75
N VAL A 91 12.41 14.88 16.05
CA VAL A 91 11.15 15.14 16.76
C VAL A 91 10.82 16.63 16.76
N ASP A 92 11.75 17.50 17.16
CA ASP A 92 11.54 18.96 17.15
C ASP A 92 11.21 19.48 15.74
N VAL A 93 11.94 19.02 14.72
CA VAL A 93 11.70 19.41 13.31
C VAL A 93 10.32 18.97 12.83
N ALA A 94 9.89 17.74 13.16
CA ALA A 94 8.56 17.25 12.79
C ALA A 94 7.44 18.01 13.52
N LEU A 95 7.63 18.35 14.80
CA LEU A 95 6.69 19.16 15.57
C LEU A 95 6.56 20.57 15.00
N ALA A 96 7.67 21.22 14.64
CA ALA A 96 7.67 22.53 14.00
C ALA A 96 6.98 22.51 12.62
N GLN A 97 7.16 21.46 11.82
CA GLN A 97 6.47 21.26 10.54
C GLN A 97 4.96 21.08 10.72
N ILE A 98 4.52 20.19 11.62
CA ILE A 98 3.10 19.97 11.92
C ILE A 98 2.47 21.27 12.43
N ALA A 99 3.14 21.98 13.34
CA ALA A 99 2.70 23.28 13.84
C ALA A 99 2.66 24.37 12.76
N GLY A 100 3.37 24.21 11.65
CA GLY A 100 3.24 25.05 10.46
C GLY A 100 1.99 24.73 9.65
N LEU A 101 1.78 23.44 9.35
CA LEU A 101 0.70 22.97 8.49
C LEU A 101 -0.69 23.05 9.16
N THR A 102 -0.79 22.94 10.49
CA THR A 102 -2.06 23.10 11.21
C THR A 102 -2.47 24.55 11.44
N ARG A 103 -1.55 25.52 11.26
CA ARG A 103 -1.76 26.94 11.63
C ARG A 103 -2.77 27.69 10.75
N GLY A 104 -3.19 27.11 9.63
CA GLY A 104 -4.22 27.67 8.74
C GLY A 104 -5.67 27.36 9.16
N GLY A 105 -5.89 26.57 10.22
CA GLY A 105 -7.24 26.21 10.69
C GLY A 105 -7.97 27.38 11.36
N PRO A 106 -9.18 27.78 10.91
CA PRO A 106 -9.83 29.04 11.33
C PRO A 106 -10.47 29.03 12.73
N ALA A 107 -10.16 28.07 13.60
CA ALA A 107 -10.97 27.78 14.80
C ALA A 107 -10.20 27.41 16.09
N ALA A 108 -8.86 27.42 16.10
CA ALA A 108 -8.08 27.02 17.28
C ALA A 108 -7.01 28.07 17.66
N PRO A 109 -6.89 28.48 18.94
CA PRO A 109 -5.71 29.18 19.40
C PRO A 109 -4.49 28.24 19.29
N PRO A 110 -3.30 28.75 18.96
CA PRO A 110 -2.12 27.91 18.76
C PRO A 110 -1.68 27.28 20.08
N ALA A 111 -2.08 26.03 20.32
CA ALA A 111 -1.50 25.21 21.38
C ALA A 111 0.01 25.13 21.15
N VAL A 112 0.80 25.61 22.12
CA VAL A 112 2.27 25.60 22.05
C VAL A 112 2.72 24.17 21.81
N ALA A 113 3.49 23.97 20.75
CA ALA A 113 4.04 22.65 20.44
C ALA A 113 4.99 22.21 21.56
N PRO A 114 4.94 20.94 22.00
CA PRO A 114 5.91 20.42 22.96
C PRO A 114 7.33 20.47 22.37
N SER A 115 8.33 20.38 23.22
CA SER A 115 9.74 20.37 22.82
C SER A 115 10.48 19.23 23.50
N THR A 116 11.57 18.75 22.90
CA THR A 116 12.44 17.74 23.52
C THR A 116 13.36 18.32 24.61
N GLY A 117 13.14 19.55 25.10
CA GLY A 117 14.01 20.24 26.05
C GLY A 117 14.26 19.45 27.33
N ASP A 118 13.21 19.06 28.04
CA ASP A 118 13.31 18.31 29.30
C ASP A 118 13.86 16.90 29.07
N THR A 119 13.50 16.26 27.95
CA THR A 119 14.08 14.98 27.50
C THR A 119 15.58 15.09 27.23
N ARG A 120 16.06 16.20 26.66
CA ARG A 120 17.49 16.47 26.46
C ARG A 120 18.20 16.73 27.80
N ALA A 121 17.57 17.39 28.77
CA ALA A 121 18.12 17.54 30.11
C ALA A 121 18.25 16.18 30.84
N ALA A 122 17.25 15.31 30.69
CA ALA A 122 17.25 13.96 31.27
C ALA A 122 18.36 13.02 30.74
N LEU A 123 19.00 13.33 29.59
CA LEU A 123 20.13 12.55 29.05
C LEU A 123 21.29 12.38 30.04
N SER A 124 21.52 13.36 30.92
CA SER A 124 22.56 13.31 31.96
C SER A 124 22.07 12.72 33.29
N ALA A 125 20.76 12.50 33.45
CA ALA A 125 20.11 12.06 34.69
C ALA A 125 19.88 10.53 34.76
N GLY A 126 20.47 9.77 33.84
CA GLY A 126 20.38 8.30 33.78
C GLY A 126 19.18 7.76 33.00
N ALA A 127 19.27 6.49 32.60
CA ALA A 127 18.34 5.86 31.66
C ALA A 127 16.89 5.82 32.15
N GLY A 128 16.64 5.62 33.46
CA GLY A 128 15.28 5.61 34.02
C GLY A 128 14.59 6.97 33.86
N THR A 129 15.25 8.04 34.29
CA THR A 129 14.79 9.43 34.17
C THR A 129 14.52 9.82 32.72
N LEU A 130 15.42 9.40 31.82
CA LEU A 130 15.29 9.61 30.37
C LEU A 130 14.10 8.87 29.75
N LEU A 131 13.81 7.63 30.18
CA LEU A 131 12.66 6.87 29.68
C LEU A 131 11.33 7.46 30.15
N LEU A 132 11.27 7.97 31.38
CA LEU A 132 10.11 8.74 31.88
C LEU A 132 9.90 10.01 31.05
N ALA A 133 10.95 10.84 30.91
CA ALA A 133 10.91 12.07 30.12
C ALA A 133 10.69 11.86 28.59
N LEU A 134 10.78 10.61 28.10
CA LEU A 134 10.37 10.22 26.74
C LEU A 134 8.90 9.80 26.66
N ASP A 135 8.32 9.21 27.71
CA ASP A 135 6.90 8.86 27.73
C ASP A 135 6.01 10.07 28.07
N ASP A 136 6.46 10.96 28.97
CA ASP A 136 5.85 12.27 29.24
C ASP A 136 5.77 13.11 27.95
N LEU A 137 6.90 13.23 27.22
CA LEU A 137 6.94 13.87 25.91
C LEU A 137 5.95 13.21 24.93
N ASN A 138 5.84 11.88 24.93
CA ASN A 138 4.88 11.18 24.08
C ASN A 138 3.41 11.48 24.46
N VAL A 139 3.10 11.63 25.75
CA VAL A 139 1.76 12.02 26.23
C VAL A 139 1.44 13.43 25.78
N ASP A 140 2.41 14.36 25.86
CA ASP A 140 2.22 15.74 25.42
C ASP A 140 2.15 15.90 23.91
N VAL A 141 2.98 15.19 23.15
CA VAL A 141 2.86 15.11 21.67
C VAL A 141 1.49 14.55 21.27
N LEU A 142 1.00 13.51 21.95
CA LEU A 142 -0.32 12.96 21.69
C LEU A 142 -1.44 13.96 22.02
N ARG A 143 -1.39 14.57 23.20
CA ARG A 143 -2.36 15.58 23.69
C ARG A 143 -2.44 16.77 22.74
N TRP A 144 -1.28 17.31 22.36
CA TRP A 144 -1.16 18.42 21.43
C TRP A 144 -1.64 18.06 20.02
N ALA A 145 -1.19 16.94 19.46
CA ALA A 145 -1.57 16.53 18.10
C ALA A 145 -3.08 16.26 17.98
N MET A 146 -3.68 15.59 18.97
CA MET A 146 -5.13 15.35 19.03
C MET A 146 -5.95 16.64 19.13
N ALA A 147 -5.45 17.64 19.88
CA ALA A 147 -6.10 18.94 20.02
C ALA A 147 -5.95 19.83 18.76
N ALA A 148 -4.80 19.75 18.08
CA ALA A 148 -4.54 20.52 16.86
C ALA A 148 -5.34 19.99 15.65
N ASN A 149 -5.36 18.67 15.44
CA ASN A 149 -6.22 18.00 14.45
C ASN A 149 -6.33 16.50 14.79
N HIS A 150 -7.55 16.00 14.95
CA HIS A 150 -7.80 14.58 15.30
C HIS A 150 -7.08 13.58 14.38
N ARG A 151 -7.04 13.81 13.06
CA ARG A 151 -6.34 12.94 12.10
C ARG A 151 -4.83 12.96 12.29
N VAL A 152 -4.25 14.10 12.69
CA VAL A 152 -2.81 14.25 13.00
C VAL A 152 -2.47 13.45 14.27
N GLY A 153 -3.32 13.52 15.30
CA GLY A 153 -3.23 12.66 16.49
C GLY A 153 -3.35 11.16 16.17
N LEU A 154 -4.29 10.75 15.31
CA LEU A 154 -4.40 9.36 14.83
C LEU A 154 -3.15 8.91 14.05
N ALA A 155 -2.62 9.76 13.17
CA ALA A 155 -1.43 9.45 12.37
C ALA A 155 -0.18 9.27 13.24
N TYR A 156 -0.02 10.10 14.27
CA TYR A 156 1.00 9.92 15.31
C TYR A 156 0.86 8.58 16.05
N ARG A 157 -0.35 8.24 16.53
CA ARG A 157 -0.63 6.95 17.20
C ARG A 157 -0.34 5.75 16.29
N LEU A 158 -0.73 5.83 15.02
CA LEU A 158 -0.44 4.85 13.99
C LEU A 158 1.07 4.67 13.80
N GLY A 159 1.81 5.76 13.63
CA GLY A 159 3.28 5.74 13.50
C GLY A 159 3.96 5.07 14.67
N ARG A 160 3.63 5.47 15.91
CA ARG A 160 4.19 4.87 17.14
C ARG A 160 3.81 3.39 17.26
N SER A 161 2.52 3.07 17.15
CA SER A 161 2.03 1.70 17.41
C SER A 161 2.52 0.70 16.37
N LEU A 162 2.64 1.11 15.10
CA LEU A 162 3.19 0.29 14.03
C LEU A 162 4.70 0.03 14.26
N ALA A 163 5.45 1.06 14.67
CA ALA A 163 6.85 0.92 15.06
C ALA A 163 7.01 -0.02 16.27
N ASP A 164 6.13 0.07 17.27
CA ASP A 164 6.09 -0.82 18.44
C ASP A 164 5.80 -2.28 18.04
N THR A 165 4.85 -2.53 17.13
CA THR A 165 4.58 -3.88 16.61
C THR A 165 5.81 -4.48 15.93
N VAL A 166 6.52 -3.69 15.12
CA VAL A 166 7.67 -4.17 14.33
C VAL A 166 9.03 -4.01 15.00
N ARG A 167 9.06 -3.89 16.34
CA ARG A 167 10.30 -3.95 17.11
C ARG A 167 11.09 -5.23 16.83
N HIS A 168 12.40 -5.08 16.70
CA HIS A 168 13.33 -6.19 16.92
C HIS A 168 13.44 -6.49 18.43
N GLY A 169 13.87 -7.70 18.76
CA GLY A 169 13.86 -8.27 20.12
C GLY A 169 13.09 -9.59 20.14
N ASP A 170 13.14 -10.28 21.28
CA ASP A 170 12.86 -11.71 21.47
C ASP A 170 11.63 -12.26 20.74
N ALA A 171 11.77 -13.49 20.23
CA ALA A 171 10.75 -14.18 19.44
C ALA A 171 9.44 -14.40 20.23
N ASP A 172 9.56 -14.73 21.52
CA ASP A 172 8.43 -15.05 22.40
C ASP A 172 7.57 -13.82 22.75
N GLN A 173 8.10 -12.61 22.53
CA GLN A 173 7.35 -11.37 22.64
C GLN A 173 6.54 -11.05 21.37
N VAL A 174 6.82 -11.68 20.22
CA VAL A 174 6.14 -11.34 18.94
C VAL A 174 4.62 -11.56 19.01
N PRO A 175 4.07 -12.64 19.61
CA PRO A 175 2.63 -12.77 19.83
C PRO A 175 2.03 -11.60 20.61
N TRP A 176 2.72 -11.12 21.66
CA TRP A 176 2.28 -9.98 22.46
C TRP A 176 2.32 -8.64 21.68
N ARG A 177 3.28 -8.46 20.76
CA ARG A 177 3.32 -7.30 19.84
C ARG A 177 2.14 -7.27 18.85
N PHE A 178 1.45 -8.40 18.66
CA PHE A 178 0.26 -8.59 17.82
C PHE A 178 -1.03 -8.92 18.63
N ALA A 179 -1.03 -8.78 19.95
CA ALA A 179 -2.20 -9.08 20.79
C ALA A 179 -3.27 -7.98 20.71
N GLY A 180 -4.12 -8.03 19.69
CA GLY A 180 -5.22 -7.07 19.45
C GLY A 180 -4.79 -5.74 18.82
N ARG A 181 -3.53 -5.33 19.00
CA ARG A 181 -2.94 -4.10 18.45
C ARG A 181 -3.09 -3.97 16.92
N GLN A 182 -3.08 -5.08 16.18
CA GLN A 182 -3.30 -5.11 14.74
C GLN A 182 -4.71 -4.64 14.33
N ILE A 183 -5.72 -4.81 15.20
CA ILE A 183 -7.10 -4.40 14.94
C ILE A 183 -7.18 -2.87 15.04
N GLU A 184 -6.62 -2.28 16.10
CA GLU A 184 -6.54 -0.84 16.28
C GLU A 184 -5.73 -0.15 15.17
N ILE A 185 -4.56 -0.68 14.81
CA ILE A 185 -3.78 -0.19 13.66
C ILE A 185 -4.60 -0.30 12.36
N SER A 186 -5.33 -1.40 12.15
CA SER A 186 -6.16 -1.58 10.96
C SER A 186 -7.32 -0.59 10.89
N ARG A 187 -7.86 -0.16 12.04
CA ARG A 187 -8.90 0.85 12.16
C ARG A 187 -8.38 2.25 11.85
N TRP A 188 -7.27 2.67 12.46
CA TRP A 188 -6.70 4.00 12.18
C TRP A 188 -6.21 4.11 10.72
N LEU A 189 -5.78 3.00 10.11
CA LEU A 189 -5.48 2.94 8.68
C LEU A 189 -6.72 3.16 7.78
N ASP A 190 -7.92 2.71 8.16
CA ASP A 190 -9.16 3.03 7.44
C ASP A 190 -9.56 4.49 7.65
N GLU A 191 -9.54 4.98 8.90
CA GLU A 191 -9.88 6.36 9.27
C GLU A 191 -8.99 7.40 8.56
N LEU A 192 -7.75 7.03 8.20
CA LEU A 192 -6.78 7.85 7.47
C LEU A 192 -6.66 7.51 5.96
N ALA A 193 -7.43 6.55 5.43
CA ALA A 193 -7.22 6.00 4.08
C ALA A 193 -7.39 7.03 2.95
N SER A 194 -8.18 8.09 3.17
CA SER A 194 -8.42 9.16 2.19
C SER A 194 -7.30 10.21 2.11
N VAL A 195 -6.55 10.41 3.19
CA VAL A 195 -5.48 11.43 3.29
C VAL A 195 -4.09 10.85 3.07
N LEU A 196 -3.89 9.57 3.42
CA LEU A 196 -2.66 8.81 3.15
C LEU A 196 -2.34 8.71 1.64
N PRO A 197 -1.11 8.29 1.26
CA PRO A 197 -0.77 7.99 -0.13
C PRO A 197 -1.71 6.93 -0.74
N PRO A 198 -2.04 7.01 -2.04
CA PRO A 198 -2.93 6.03 -2.69
C PRO A 198 -2.53 4.57 -2.46
N TYR A 199 -3.53 3.71 -2.28
CA TYR A 199 -3.43 2.28 -1.95
C TYR A 199 -2.73 1.91 -0.63
N SER A 200 -1.91 2.79 -0.03
CA SER A 200 -1.03 2.49 1.11
C SER A 200 -1.77 1.87 2.30
N ALA A 201 -2.88 2.48 2.73
CA ALA A 201 -3.71 1.97 3.82
C ALA A 201 -4.23 0.54 3.57
N THR A 202 -4.91 0.31 2.45
CA THR A 202 -5.47 -1.00 2.07
C THR A 202 -4.38 -2.07 1.95
N VAL A 203 -3.24 -1.70 1.38
CA VAL A 203 -2.09 -2.61 1.18
C VAL A 203 -1.44 -2.99 2.50
N VAL A 204 -1.19 -2.03 3.39
CA VAL A 204 -0.61 -2.30 4.71
C VAL A 204 -1.60 -3.03 5.63
N ARG A 205 -2.90 -2.71 5.61
CA ARG A 205 -3.93 -3.48 6.37
C ARG A 205 -3.96 -4.95 5.97
N ARG A 206 -3.93 -5.25 4.67
CA ARG A 206 -3.87 -6.63 4.15
C ARG A 206 -2.58 -7.34 4.56
N SER A 207 -1.45 -6.64 4.49
CA SER A 207 -0.14 -7.18 4.91
C SER A 207 -0.07 -7.45 6.42
N LEU A 208 -0.50 -6.48 7.24
CA LEU A 208 -0.56 -6.56 8.70
C LEU A 208 -1.45 -7.71 9.17
N ARG A 209 -2.61 -7.94 8.52
CA ARG A 209 -3.45 -9.10 8.78
C ARG A 209 -2.72 -10.41 8.47
N ALA A 210 -2.09 -10.52 7.29
CA ALA A 210 -1.36 -11.73 6.92
C ALA A 210 -0.21 -12.06 7.89
N TRP A 211 0.43 -11.03 8.47
CA TRP A 211 1.41 -11.18 9.55
C TRP A 211 0.79 -11.59 10.88
N ALA A 212 -0.31 -10.97 11.29
CA ALA A 212 -1.02 -11.35 12.52
C ALA A 212 -1.48 -12.82 12.46
N ASP A 213 -2.10 -13.21 11.34
CA ASP A 213 -2.54 -14.59 11.09
C ASP A 213 -1.34 -15.58 11.14
N ALA A 214 -0.16 -15.17 10.67
CA ALA A 214 1.07 -15.98 10.72
C ALA A 214 1.67 -16.07 12.13
N VAL A 215 1.72 -14.95 12.86
CA VAL A 215 2.17 -14.91 14.26
C VAL A 215 1.25 -15.75 15.15
N THR A 216 -0.05 -15.73 14.92
CA THR A 216 -1.01 -16.59 15.62
C THR A 216 -0.75 -18.08 15.35
N ARG A 217 -0.59 -18.49 14.08
CA ARG A 217 -0.26 -19.89 13.72
C ARG A 217 1.08 -20.35 14.29
N ALA A 218 2.11 -19.50 14.20
CA ALA A 218 3.42 -19.77 14.79
C ALA A 218 3.36 -19.88 16.33
N GLY A 219 2.55 -19.06 16.99
CA GLY A 219 2.35 -19.09 18.45
C GLY A 219 1.63 -20.33 18.97
N VAL A 220 0.82 -21.01 18.14
CA VAL A 220 0.24 -22.33 18.46
C VAL A 220 1.07 -23.50 17.92
N GLY A 221 2.28 -23.25 17.39
CA GLY A 221 3.20 -24.29 16.93
C GLY A 221 2.86 -24.94 15.59
N ASP A 222 2.11 -24.26 14.71
CA ASP A 222 1.72 -24.79 13.40
C ASP A 222 2.94 -25.23 12.54
N PRO A 223 3.08 -26.54 12.20
CA PRO A 223 4.20 -27.03 11.40
C PRO A 223 4.14 -26.59 9.92
N ALA A 224 3.05 -25.99 9.44
CA ALA A 224 2.99 -25.39 8.11
C ALA A 224 3.61 -23.97 8.07
N GLU A 225 3.61 -23.25 9.18
CA GLU A 225 4.02 -21.84 9.27
C GLU A 225 5.52 -21.67 9.57
N ALA A 226 6.04 -20.44 9.44
CA ALA A 226 7.36 -20.06 9.94
C ALA A 226 7.38 -19.92 11.47
N GLY A 227 8.47 -20.32 12.14
CA GLY A 227 8.60 -20.19 13.58
C GLY A 227 8.70 -18.72 14.04
N LEU A 228 8.41 -18.45 15.31
CA LEU A 228 8.51 -17.09 15.87
C LEU A 228 9.91 -16.48 15.69
N GLY A 229 10.97 -17.29 15.71
CA GLY A 229 12.35 -16.86 15.45
C GLY A 229 12.66 -16.53 13.98
N GLU A 230 11.94 -17.10 13.01
CA GLU A 230 11.96 -16.64 11.61
C GLU A 230 11.20 -15.33 11.45
N LEU A 231 10.00 -15.26 12.03
CA LEU A 231 9.14 -14.06 11.96
C LEU A 231 9.83 -12.86 12.61
N ALA A 232 10.40 -12.99 13.82
CA ALA A 232 11.03 -11.90 14.57
C ALA A 232 12.22 -11.24 13.85
N ARG A 233 13.01 -12.01 13.10
CA ARG A 233 14.15 -11.49 12.32
C ARG A 233 13.68 -10.61 11.16
N GLU A 234 12.65 -11.07 10.46
CA GLU A 234 12.19 -10.49 9.20
C GLU A 234 11.12 -9.40 9.40
N LEU A 235 10.54 -9.32 10.60
CA LEU A 235 9.54 -8.33 11.02
C LEU A 235 10.05 -6.88 10.93
N ARG A 236 11.34 -6.61 11.17
CA ARG A 236 11.88 -5.24 11.03
C ARG A 236 11.90 -4.80 9.56
N ASN A 237 12.32 -5.68 8.65
CA ASN A 237 12.29 -5.43 7.20
C ASN A 237 10.84 -5.15 6.74
N GLN A 238 9.87 -5.89 7.30
CA GLN A 238 8.45 -5.63 7.06
C GLN A 238 8.01 -4.24 7.55
N GLY A 239 8.45 -3.84 8.73
CA GLY A 239 8.20 -2.51 9.30
C GLY A 239 8.72 -1.39 8.41
N ASP A 240 9.95 -1.51 7.92
CA ASP A 240 10.54 -0.51 7.04
C ASP A 240 9.82 -0.43 5.67
N LEU A 241 9.31 -1.54 5.13
CA LEU A 241 8.40 -1.50 3.97
C LEU A 241 7.07 -0.79 4.28
N TRP A 242 6.41 -1.12 5.40
CA TRP A 242 5.15 -0.47 5.80
C TRP A 242 5.33 1.04 6.01
N ARG A 243 6.41 1.46 6.66
CA ARG A 243 6.77 2.88 6.83
C ARG A 243 7.00 3.57 5.48
N SER A 244 7.70 2.92 4.56
CA SER A 244 7.98 3.48 3.23
C SER A 244 6.69 3.69 2.43
N VAL A 245 5.79 2.72 2.49
CA VAL A 245 4.47 2.75 1.84
C VAL A 245 3.54 3.82 2.43
N LEU A 246 3.40 3.88 3.76
CA LEU A 246 2.52 4.84 4.42
C LEU A 246 3.02 6.29 4.35
N THR A 247 4.33 6.49 4.21
CA THR A 247 4.94 7.83 4.09
C THR A 247 5.25 8.25 2.66
N GLY A 248 4.78 7.48 1.66
CA GLY A 248 4.91 7.81 0.24
C GLY A 248 6.32 7.68 -0.35
N GLY A 249 7.29 7.13 0.40
CA GLY A 249 8.64 6.85 -0.08
C GLY A 249 8.75 5.59 -0.95
N LEU A 250 7.69 4.77 -0.99
CA LEU A 250 7.55 3.63 -1.89
C LEU A 250 6.07 3.52 -2.28
N HIS A 251 5.74 3.76 -3.55
CA HIS A 251 4.36 3.65 -3.99
C HIS A 251 4.04 2.18 -4.37
N PRO A 252 2.91 1.57 -3.92
CA PRO A 252 2.74 0.12 -4.03
C PRO A 252 2.63 -0.46 -5.46
N ARG A 253 2.30 0.35 -6.48
CA ARG A 253 2.31 -0.10 -7.89
C ARG A 253 3.72 -0.43 -8.38
N ASP A 254 4.72 0.22 -7.81
CA ASP A 254 6.11 0.20 -8.25
C ASP A 254 6.81 -1.12 -7.88
N LEU A 255 6.12 -1.97 -7.12
CA LEU A 255 6.51 -3.34 -6.76
C LEU A 255 5.89 -4.42 -7.67
N LEU A 256 5.01 -4.02 -8.61
CA LEU A 256 4.34 -4.93 -9.55
C LEU A 256 5.17 -5.10 -10.83
N ASP A 257 5.31 -6.34 -11.28
CA ASP A 257 5.88 -6.71 -12.57
C ASP A 257 4.79 -7.09 -13.59
N GLU A 258 5.20 -7.33 -14.84
CA GLU A 258 4.30 -7.73 -15.93
C GLU A 258 3.53 -9.02 -15.60
N GLU A 259 4.15 -9.95 -14.86
CA GLU A 259 3.51 -11.17 -14.38
C GLU A 259 2.36 -10.87 -13.41
N ASP A 260 2.54 -9.96 -12.45
CA ASP A 260 1.46 -9.55 -11.55
C ASP A 260 0.29 -8.92 -12.32
N TYR A 261 0.54 -8.07 -13.34
CA TYR A 261 -0.53 -7.51 -14.17
C TYR A 261 -1.26 -8.59 -14.99
N ALA A 262 -0.53 -9.56 -15.56
CA ALA A 262 -1.13 -10.70 -16.25
C ALA A 262 -2.01 -11.55 -15.31
N VAL A 263 -1.59 -11.76 -14.06
CA VAL A 263 -2.41 -12.49 -13.07
C VAL A 263 -3.57 -11.64 -12.54
N VAL A 264 -3.48 -10.31 -12.47
CA VAL A 264 -4.65 -9.44 -12.22
C VAL A 264 -5.69 -9.62 -13.33
N ALA A 265 -5.28 -9.50 -14.59
CA ALA A 265 -6.19 -9.68 -15.73
C ALA A 265 -6.87 -11.06 -15.69
N ARG A 266 -6.09 -12.13 -15.45
CA ARG A 266 -6.61 -13.49 -15.28
C ARG A 266 -7.57 -13.61 -14.09
N ASN A 267 -7.24 -13.04 -12.93
CA ASN A 267 -8.09 -13.08 -11.74
C ASN A 267 -9.42 -12.36 -11.96
N VAL A 268 -9.39 -11.15 -12.54
CA VAL A 268 -10.59 -10.39 -12.92
C VAL A 268 -11.46 -11.25 -13.85
N ILE A 269 -10.91 -11.75 -14.96
CA ILE A 269 -11.65 -12.58 -15.93
C ILE A 269 -12.27 -13.83 -15.28
N ILE A 270 -11.55 -14.52 -14.38
CA ILE A 270 -12.07 -15.71 -13.68
C ILE A 270 -13.20 -15.34 -12.70
N ARG A 271 -13.04 -14.25 -11.95
CA ARG A 271 -13.99 -13.78 -10.95
C ARG A 271 -15.27 -13.22 -11.59
N ASP A 272 -15.11 -12.53 -12.71
CA ASP A 272 -16.17 -11.89 -13.48
C ASP A 272 -17.07 -12.90 -14.23
N ARG A 273 -16.62 -14.14 -14.45
CA ARG A 273 -17.42 -15.20 -15.10
C ARG A 273 -18.83 -15.40 -14.51
N LYS A 274 -19.05 -15.16 -13.21
CA LYS A 274 -20.41 -15.21 -12.62
C LYS A 274 -21.21 -13.93 -12.87
N LEU A 275 -20.59 -12.76 -12.74
CA LEU A 275 -21.25 -11.47 -12.93
C LEU A 275 -21.59 -11.22 -14.41
N VAL A 276 -20.64 -11.45 -15.32
CA VAL A 276 -20.88 -11.43 -16.78
C VAL A 276 -21.96 -12.44 -17.20
N ALA A 277 -21.96 -13.68 -16.68
CA ALA A 277 -22.99 -14.65 -17.02
C ALA A 277 -24.40 -14.26 -16.50
N GLN A 278 -24.47 -13.54 -15.38
CA GLN A 278 -25.72 -13.04 -14.81
C GLN A 278 -26.21 -11.76 -15.52
N ALA A 279 -25.30 -10.83 -15.85
CA ALA A 279 -25.58 -9.65 -16.66
C ALA A 279 -25.97 -10.01 -18.11
N ALA A 280 -25.31 -11.01 -18.72
CA ALA A 280 -25.69 -11.53 -20.04
C ALA A 280 -27.08 -12.17 -20.03
N ARG A 281 -27.47 -12.88 -18.95
CA ARG A 281 -28.85 -13.38 -18.79
C ARG A 281 -29.86 -12.25 -18.53
N GLY A 282 -29.50 -11.24 -17.75
CA GLY A 282 -30.43 -10.16 -17.38
C GLY A 282 -30.64 -9.10 -18.47
N ILE A 283 -29.60 -8.73 -19.20
CA ILE A 283 -29.60 -7.59 -20.13
C ILE A 283 -29.50 -8.06 -21.59
N PHE A 284 -28.56 -8.96 -21.91
CA PHE A 284 -28.41 -9.43 -23.29
C PHE A 284 -29.52 -10.38 -23.71
N TRP A 285 -30.02 -11.27 -22.86
CA TRP A 285 -31.08 -12.21 -23.23
C TRP A 285 -32.38 -11.51 -23.73
N PRO A 286 -32.99 -10.54 -23.02
CA PRO A 286 -34.20 -9.88 -23.49
C PRO A 286 -34.01 -8.96 -24.70
N VAL A 287 -32.78 -8.57 -25.06
CA VAL A 287 -32.50 -7.74 -26.25
C VAL A 287 -32.09 -8.60 -27.45
N LEU A 288 -31.21 -9.57 -27.23
CA LEU A 288 -30.62 -10.39 -28.27
C LEU A 288 -31.55 -11.53 -28.73
N ALA A 289 -32.42 -12.06 -27.85
CA ALA A 289 -33.43 -13.04 -28.25
C ALA A 289 -34.44 -12.48 -29.28
N PRO A 290 -35.15 -11.35 -29.05
CA PRO A 290 -36.04 -10.81 -30.06
C PRO A 290 -35.28 -10.32 -31.31
N LEU A 291 -34.05 -9.83 -31.16
CA LEU A 291 -33.21 -9.46 -32.31
C LEU A 291 -32.91 -10.68 -33.21
N VAL A 292 -32.55 -11.83 -32.64
CA VAL A 292 -32.34 -13.09 -33.37
C VAL A 292 -33.65 -13.61 -33.97
N VAL A 293 -34.78 -13.49 -33.27
CA VAL A 293 -36.11 -13.86 -33.81
C VAL A 293 -36.47 -12.99 -35.02
N VAL A 294 -36.26 -11.67 -34.96
CA VAL A 294 -36.47 -10.76 -36.09
C VAL A 294 -35.51 -11.08 -37.24
N LEU A 295 -34.25 -11.39 -36.95
CA LEU A 295 -33.26 -11.78 -37.95
C LEU A 295 -33.67 -13.07 -38.69
N LEU A 296 -34.12 -14.09 -37.95
CA LEU A 296 -34.63 -15.34 -38.51
C LEU A 296 -35.93 -15.14 -39.29
N ALA A 297 -36.83 -14.25 -38.83
CA ALA A 297 -38.05 -13.91 -39.56
C ALA A 297 -37.74 -13.20 -40.89
N VAL A 298 -36.81 -12.24 -40.89
CA VAL A 298 -36.35 -11.55 -42.11
C VAL A 298 -35.68 -12.54 -43.08
N VAL A 299 -34.84 -13.45 -42.59
CA VAL A 299 -34.23 -14.49 -43.44
C VAL A 299 -35.28 -15.47 -43.99
N GLY A 300 -36.26 -15.88 -43.18
CA GLY A 300 -37.35 -16.77 -43.60
C GLY A 300 -38.25 -16.15 -44.66
N VAL A 301 -38.69 -14.89 -44.46
CA VAL A 301 -39.46 -14.12 -45.44
C VAL A 301 -38.64 -13.88 -46.72
N SER A 302 -37.35 -13.57 -46.61
CA SER A 302 -36.45 -13.39 -47.76
C SER A 302 -36.25 -14.69 -48.56
N ALA A 303 -36.18 -15.83 -47.88
CA ALA A 303 -36.08 -17.14 -48.51
C ALA A 303 -37.38 -17.55 -49.21
N ALA A 304 -38.54 -17.18 -48.67
CA ALA A 304 -39.86 -17.49 -49.21
C ALA A 304 -40.28 -16.56 -50.37
N ALA A 305 -39.97 -15.25 -50.30
CA ALA A 305 -40.31 -14.27 -51.32
C ALA A 305 -39.48 -14.41 -52.61
N ALA A 306 -38.33 -15.10 -52.55
CA ALA A 306 -37.40 -15.23 -53.65
C ALA A 306 -37.80 -16.34 -54.65
N ALA A 307 -38.80 -16.04 -55.48
CA ALA A 307 -39.13 -16.78 -56.70
C ALA A 307 -38.00 -16.62 -57.75
N GLY A 308 -36.84 -17.23 -57.50
CA GLY A 308 -35.64 -17.04 -58.31
C GLY A 308 -34.47 -17.97 -57.99
N SER A 309 -33.39 -17.79 -58.75
CA SER A 309 -32.17 -18.62 -58.71
C SER A 309 -31.57 -18.78 -57.29
N PRO A 310 -31.00 -19.95 -56.94
CA PRO A 310 -30.35 -20.16 -55.64
C PRO A 310 -29.23 -19.15 -55.33
N ALA A 311 -28.50 -18.69 -56.36
CA ALA A 311 -27.40 -17.74 -56.18
C ALA A 311 -27.89 -16.37 -55.68
N THR A 312 -29.01 -15.87 -56.19
CA THR A 312 -29.58 -14.57 -55.79
C THR A 312 -30.10 -14.61 -54.35
N ARG A 313 -30.66 -15.75 -53.91
CA ARG A 313 -31.05 -15.98 -52.51
C ARG A 313 -29.87 -15.90 -51.55
N ALA A 314 -28.75 -16.55 -51.88
CA ALA A 314 -27.54 -16.52 -51.05
C ALA A 314 -26.95 -15.11 -50.94
N ALA A 315 -26.88 -14.36 -52.05
CA ALA A 315 -26.32 -13.02 -52.09
C ALA A 315 -27.12 -12.02 -51.23
N VAL A 316 -28.45 -11.98 -51.37
CA VAL A 316 -29.31 -11.05 -50.61
C VAL A 316 -29.28 -11.36 -49.11
N ALA A 317 -29.32 -12.65 -48.73
CA ALA A 317 -29.23 -13.06 -47.33
C ALA A 317 -27.90 -12.64 -46.68
N LEU A 318 -26.77 -12.87 -47.36
CA LEU A 318 -25.43 -12.52 -46.84
C LEU A 318 -25.25 -11.00 -46.67
N VAL A 319 -25.67 -10.20 -47.65
CA VAL A 319 -25.54 -8.73 -47.59
C VAL A 319 -26.44 -8.14 -46.50
N GLY A 320 -27.70 -8.60 -46.39
CA GLY A 320 -28.62 -8.16 -45.35
C GLY A 320 -28.13 -8.51 -43.93
N LEU A 321 -27.63 -9.74 -43.73
CA LEU A 321 -27.05 -10.16 -42.45
C LEU A 321 -25.80 -9.36 -42.09
N GLY A 322 -24.88 -9.16 -43.03
CA GLY A 322 -23.61 -8.44 -42.79
C GLY A 322 -23.80 -6.97 -42.44
N ALA A 323 -24.67 -6.25 -43.17
CA ALA A 323 -24.97 -4.85 -42.89
C ALA A 323 -25.74 -4.68 -41.57
N GLY A 324 -26.71 -5.56 -41.30
CA GLY A 324 -27.48 -5.55 -40.05
C GLY A 324 -26.59 -5.77 -38.82
N LEU A 325 -25.82 -6.86 -38.78
CA LEU A 325 -24.96 -7.18 -37.64
C LEU A 325 -23.94 -6.07 -37.35
N THR A 326 -23.30 -5.50 -38.38
CA THR A 326 -22.26 -4.48 -38.17
C THR A 326 -22.83 -3.16 -37.66
N ALA A 327 -24.02 -2.75 -38.10
CA ALA A 327 -24.71 -1.58 -37.55
C ALA A 327 -25.12 -1.79 -36.08
N ILE A 328 -25.77 -2.92 -35.77
CA ILE A 328 -26.25 -3.26 -34.42
C ILE A 328 -25.08 -3.45 -33.45
N TRP A 329 -24.01 -4.09 -33.89
CA TRP A 329 -22.79 -4.22 -33.08
C TRP A 329 -22.21 -2.86 -32.72
N ARG A 330 -22.19 -1.90 -33.65
CA ARG A 330 -21.59 -0.58 -33.44
C ARG A 330 -22.38 0.31 -32.48
N THR A 331 -23.71 0.21 -32.47
CA THR A 331 -24.56 0.96 -31.51
C THR A 331 -24.61 0.33 -30.13
N VAL A 332 -24.58 -1.01 -30.01
CA VAL A 332 -24.65 -1.71 -28.71
C VAL A 332 -23.28 -1.76 -28.01
N SER A 333 -22.18 -2.01 -28.74
CA SER A 333 -20.87 -2.25 -28.12
C SER A 333 -20.27 -1.02 -27.42
N GLY A 334 -20.36 0.17 -28.02
CA GLY A 334 -19.75 1.39 -27.46
C GLY A 334 -20.21 1.70 -26.02
N PRO A 335 -21.51 1.91 -25.77
CA PRO A 335 -22.02 2.17 -24.43
C PRO A 335 -21.83 0.99 -23.47
N ALA A 336 -22.03 -0.25 -23.95
CA ALA A 336 -21.89 -1.44 -23.11
C ALA A 336 -20.45 -1.66 -22.63
N LEU A 337 -19.44 -1.39 -23.48
CA LEU A 337 -18.03 -1.48 -23.11
C LEU A 337 -17.59 -0.35 -22.17
N ALA A 338 -18.13 0.86 -22.32
CA ALA A 338 -17.88 1.95 -21.38
C ALA A 338 -18.41 1.63 -19.97
N VAL A 339 -19.68 1.21 -19.88
CA VAL A 339 -20.30 0.80 -18.61
C VAL A 339 -19.62 -0.42 -18.00
N ALA A 340 -19.23 -1.42 -18.82
CA ALA A 340 -18.46 -2.56 -18.34
C ALA A 340 -17.07 -2.15 -17.81
N GLY A 341 -16.40 -1.17 -18.44
CA GLY A 341 -15.14 -0.62 -17.95
C GLY A 341 -15.27 0.07 -16.58
N GLU A 342 -16.36 0.82 -16.38
CA GLU A 342 -16.64 1.51 -15.12
C GLU A 342 -17.04 0.54 -14.00
N VAL A 343 -17.84 -0.49 -14.31
CA VAL A 343 -18.20 -1.57 -13.37
C VAL A 343 -17.00 -2.45 -13.01
N ASN A 344 -16.09 -2.73 -13.96
CA ASN A 344 -14.92 -3.56 -13.70
C ASN A 344 -13.75 -2.80 -13.05
N ARG A 345 -13.79 -1.46 -13.02
CA ARG A 345 -12.79 -0.63 -12.33
C ARG A 345 -12.61 -0.97 -10.84
N PRO A 346 -13.64 -1.02 -9.98
CA PRO A 346 -13.47 -1.42 -8.57
C PRO A 346 -13.00 -2.87 -8.39
N LEU A 347 -13.31 -3.78 -9.31
CA LEU A 347 -12.79 -5.15 -9.30
C LEU A 347 -11.29 -5.18 -9.63
N LEU A 348 -10.88 -4.45 -10.67
CA LEU A 348 -9.49 -4.27 -11.09
C LEU A 348 -8.65 -3.64 -9.96
N GLU A 349 -9.12 -2.54 -9.38
CA GLU A 349 -8.45 -1.86 -8.27
C GLU A 349 -8.41 -2.74 -7.00
N GLY A 350 -9.43 -3.58 -6.78
CA GLY A 350 -9.48 -4.56 -5.71
C GLY A 350 -8.43 -5.68 -5.81
N GLU A 351 -8.24 -6.27 -7.00
CA GLU A 351 -7.23 -7.29 -7.31
C GLU A 351 -5.81 -6.70 -7.40
N LEU A 352 -5.65 -5.50 -7.96
CA LEU A 352 -4.40 -4.73 -7.91
C LEU A 352 -3.93 -4.56 -6.46
N ALA A 353 -4.82 -4.16 -5.56
CA ALA A 353 -4.53 -4.08 -4.13
C ALA A 353 -4.30 -5.45 -3.45
N VAL A 354 -4.58 -6.60 -4.10
CA VAL A 354 -4.17 -7.93 -3.60
C VAL A 354 -2.70 -8.17 -3.95
N ARG A 355 -2.31 -7.91 -5.21
CA ARG A 355 -0.92 -8.05 -5.68
C ARG A 355 0.04 -7.14 -4.92
N MET A 356 -0.33 -5.87 -4.77
CA MET A 356 0.44 -4.90 -3.98
C MET A 356 0.63 -5.37 -2.52
N ALA A 357 -0.43 -5.90 -1.90
CA ALA A 357 -0.35 -6.47 -0.56
C ALA A 357 0.56 -7.70 -0.51
N ALA A 358 0.52 -8.58 -1.52
CA ALA A 358 1.42 -9.73 -1.61
C ALA A 358 2.90 -9.29 -1.73
N ARG A 359 3.21 -8.32 -2.61
CA ARG A 359 4.57 -7.77 -2.79
C ARG A 359 5.09 -7.05 -1.56
N VAL A 360 4.27 -6.22 -0.90
CA VAL A 360 4.62 -5.58 0.38
C VAL A 360 4.81 -6.62 1.49
N THR A 361 4.17 -7.79 1.41
CA THR A 361 4.30 -8.91 2.34
C THR A 361 5.45 -9.88 1.98
N ARG A 362 6.32 -9.52 1.02
CA ARG A 362 7.51 -10.32 0.65
C ARG A 362 8.39 -10.75 1.84
N PRO A 363 8.65 -9.92 2.88
CA PRO A 363 9.36 -10.37 4.08
C PRO A 363 8.74 -11.61 4.75
N LEU A 364 7.40 -11.73 4.84
CA LEU A 364 6.75 -12.94 5.37
C LEU A 364 7.02 -14.18 4.50
N ALA A 365 7.09 -14.00 3.18
CA ALA A 365 7.45 -15.07 2.25
C ALA A 365 8.93 -15.49 2.42
N THR A 366 9.84 -14.54 2.71
CA THR A 366 11.23 -14.81 3.07
C THR A 366 11.31 -15.66 4.34
N ALA A 367 10.63 -15.26 5.43
CA ALA A 367 10.59 -16.01 6.68
C ALA A 367 10.09 -17.47 6.47
N ARG A 368 9.02 -17.64 5.68
CA ARG A 368 8.49 -18.96 5.27
C ARG A 368 9.42 -19.75 4.36
N ALA A 369 10.25 -19.10 3.55
CA ALA A 369 11.27 -19.77 2.76
C ALA A 369 12.40 -20.29 3.65
N THR A 370 12.89 -19.48 4.60
CA THR A 370 13.91 -19.91 5.59
C THR A 370 13.40 -21.03 6.50
N ALA A 371 12.14 -21.01 6.93
CA ALA A 371 11.54 -22.09 7.69
C ALA A 371 11.54 -23.41 6.91
N ARG A 372 11.13 -23.37 5.63
CA ARG A 372 11.10 -24.55 4.76
C ARG A 372 12.49 -25.09 4.45
N SER A 373 13.48 -24.24 4.15
CA SER A 373 14.84 -24.71 3.87
C SER A 373 15.52 -25.33 5.09
N ARG A 374 15.21 -24.86 6.31
CA ARG A 374 15.65 -25.52 7.56
C ARG A 374 15.04 -26.90 7.75
N ARG A 375 13.74 -27.08 7.45
CA ARG A 375 13.04 -28.38 7.55
C ARG A 375 13.58 -29.43 6.55
N HIS A 376 14.07 -28.99 5.39
CA HIS A 376 14.70 -29.84 4.37
C HIS A 376 16.24 -29.79 4.44
N GLY A 377 16.79 -29.52 5.63
CA GLY A 377 18.24 -29.53 5.90
C GLY A 377 18.84 -30.95 5.79
N PRO A 378 20.19 -31.07 5.75
CA PRO A 378 20.88 -32.26 5.23
C PRO A 378 20.95 -33.45 6.22
N GLY A 379 19.79 -33.94 6.67
CA GLY A 379 19.65 -35.21 7.41
C GLY A 379 19.18 -36.40 6.55
N GLU A 380 18.58 -36.14 5.39
CA GLU A 380 17.80 -37.14 4.63
C GLU A 380 18.58 -37.79 3.47
N VAL A 381 19.91 -37.91 3.58
CA VAL A 381 20.76 -38.62 2.59
C VAL A 381 21.76 -39.55 3.30
N ALA A 382 21.25 -40.42 4.20
CA ALA A 382 22.05 -41.39 4.94
C ALA A 382 21.29 -42.69 5.28
N GLY A 383 20.45 -43.20 4.37
CA GLY A 383 19.59 -44.37 4.66
C GLY A 383 18.84 -44.98 3.47
N GLY A 384 19.44 -45.09 2.28
CA GLY A 384 18.76 -45.52 1.06
C GLY A 384 19.62 -46.35 0.11
N SER A 385 19.66 -47.66 0.33
CA SER A 385 20.40 -48.68 -0.46
C SER A 385 20.28 -48.54 -1.99
N LYS A 386 21.43 -48.59 -2.71
CA LYS A 386 21.59 -49.34 -3.98
C LYS A 386 23.04 -49.45 -4.51
N TYR A 387 23.90 -50.15 -3.76
CA TYR A 387 25.14 -50.73 -4.32
C TYR A 387 25.36 -52.17 -3.82
N VAL A 388 24.44 -53.06 -4.20
CA VAL A 388 24.72 -54.50 -4.22
C VAL A 388 25.35 -54.81 -5.58
N ALA A 389 26.68 -54.78 -5.65
CA ALA A 389 27.40 -55.32 -6.79
C ALA A 389 27.29 -56.86 -6.74
N GLY A 390 26.58 -57.44 -7.71
CA GLY A 390 26.47 -58.89 -7.81
C GLY A 390 27.81 -59.50 -8.23
N LEU A 391 28.51 -60.13 -7.30
CA LEU A 391 29.65 -60.99 -7.62
C LEU A 391 29.14 -62.23 -8.36
N ALA A 392 29.33 -62.26 -9.68
CA ALA A 392 29.10 -63.44 -10.48
C ALA A 392 30.20 -64.48 -10.19
N SER A 393 29.80 -65.71 -9.86
CA SER A 393 30.72 -66.83 -9.62
C SER A 393 30.97 -67.57 -10.94
N ALA A 394 32.20 -67.56 -11.42
CA ALA A 394 32.70 -68.45 -12.47
C ALA A 394 34.22 -68.69 -12.30
N ASP A 395 34.55 -69.93 -11.98
CA ASP A 395 35.76 -70.69 -12.30
C ASP A 395 37.16 -70.08 -12.02
N LEU A 396 37.74 -70.49 -10.86
CA LEU A 396 38.86 -71.45 -10.70
C LEU A 396 39.89 -71.59 -11.88
N PRO A 397 41.18 -71.87 -11.60
CA PRO A 397 41.69 -72.91 -10.68
C PRO A 397 42.01 -72.47 -9.24
#